data_AF-A0A8T5GSF3-F1
#
_entry.id   AF-A0A8T5GSF3-F1
#
_cell.length_a   1.000
_cell.length_b   1.000
_cell.length_c   1.000
_cell.angle_alpha   90.00
_cell.angle_beta   90.00
_cell.angle_gamma   90.00
#
_symmetry.space_group_name_H-M   'P 1'
#
loop_
_entity.id
_entity.type
_entity.pdbx_description
1 polymer ?
#
loop_
_entity_poly.entity_id
_entity_poly.type
_entity_poly.pdbx_seq_one_letter_code
_entity_poly.pdbx_strand_id
1 'polypeptide(L)'
;MGVEKSAYRQPVTPQGLKAIEKGTLTWLDDDMYNNLNTGVLEQYLEEKNLEESFEVSHWNTSKVLYGIAIGAVFSGVTAYIGLKLGLAISAAWYIAYLLGMALKWSPSEVNIATSATTGATHASTGFIFTFPAIFLLASDARYELASGPLISNADTFNLAFVGIVASMFAGFLGIMYFIIFRRVWLVEDPLPLPGFEATLKMLDIASDVNTGAVEHARESLKTIGVWTSLTMFGLFLVEYPLIWANDRKLALLDYLAETLAIGDYGLASFYSSGKIHQPSGIDSEGVSLGYTQWSADTAWNPFAYTYVGIALTPSMFAIGWFM
;
A
#
# COMPACT_ATOMS: atom_id res chain seq x y z
N MET A 1 27.55 27.81 -20.96
CA MET A 1 27.39 26.38 -21.31
C MET A 1 26.17 26.26 -22.21
N GLY A 2 26.23 25.49 -23.29
CA GLY A 2 25.07 25.28 -24.15
C GLY A 2 24.08 24.35 -23.46
N VAL A 3 22.82 24.76 -23.38
CA VAL A 3 21.70 23.99 -22.83
C VAL A 3 21.60 22.67 -23.63
N GLU A 4 21.97 21.53 -23.02
CA GLU A 4 21.92 20.22 -23.68
C GLU A 4 20.49 19.87 -24.13
N LYS A 5 20.29 19.52 -25.40
CA LYS A 5 18.95 19.22 -25.92
C LYS A 5 18.56 17.79 -25.55
N SER A 6 17.90 17.61 -24.41
CA SER A 6 17.10 16.42 -24.13
C SER A 6 15.84 16.44 -24.99
N ALA A 7 15.43 15.28 -25.51
CA ALA A 7 14.23 15.11 -26.35
C ALA A 7 12.91 15.49 -25.64
N TYR A 8 12.96 15.71 -24.33
CA TYR A 8 11.82 16.04 -23.48
C TYR A 8 11.75 17.52 -23.06
N ARG A 9 12.71 18.37 -23.46
CA ARG A 9 12.73 19.78 -23.03
C ARG A 9 11.63 20.60 -23.71
N GLN A 10 10.81 21.26 -22.90
CA GLN A 10 9.74 22.15 -23.36
C GLN A 10 10.21 23.61 -23.42
N PRO A 11 9.60 24.45 -24.28
CA PRO A 11 9.84 25.89 -24.26
C PRO A 11 9.24 26.52 -22.99
N VAL A 12 9.94 27.50 -22.42
CA VAL A 12 9.46 28.24 -21.25
C VAL A 12 8.23 29.09 -21.60
N THR A 13 7.25 29.11 -20.69
CA THR A 13 6.04 29.94 -20.81
C THR A 13 6.35 31.41 -20.44
N PRO A 14 5.63 32.39 -21.01
CA PRO A 14 5.83 33.80 -20.67
C PRO A 14 5.53 34.14 -19.21
N GLN A 15 4.55 33.45 -18.60
CA GLN A 15 4.17 33.64 -17.20
C GLN A 15 5.24 33.05 -16.26
N GLY A 16 5.70 31.82 -16.54
CA GLY A 16 6.81 31.19 -15.84
C GLY A 16 8.08 32.04 -15.89
N LEU A 17 8.47 32.55 -17.06
CA LEU A 17 9.64 33.43 -17.20
C LEU A 17 9.53 34.67 -16.31
N LYS A 18 8.35 35.30 -16.29
CA LYS A 18 8.08 36.48 -15.45
C LYS A 18 8.09 36.14 -13.95
N ALA A 19 7.64 34.95 -13.56
CA ALA A 19 7.68 34.49 -12.19
C ALA A 19 9.11 34.15 -11.73
N ILE A 20 9.93 33.59 -12.62
CA ILE A 20 11.37 33.36 -12.42
C ILE A 20 12.09 34.70 -12.20
N GLU A 21 11.89 35.68 -13.11
CA GLU A 21 12.53 37.00 -13.02
C GLU A 21 12.17 37.75 -11.73
N LYS A 22 10.95 37.56 -11.23
CA LYS A 22 10.47 38.22 -10.00
C LYS A 22 10.78 37.44 -8.73
N GLY A 23 11.28 36.21 -8.84
CA GLY A 23 11.48 35.30 -7.70
C GLY A 23 10.18 34.96 -6.96
N THR A 24 9.02 35.05 -7.62
CA THR A 24 7.70 34.80 -7.00
C THR A 24 7.23 33.36 -7.14
N LEU A 25 8.04 32.49 -7.76
CA LEU A 25 7.73 31.10 -7.99
C LEU A 25 7.59 30.33 -6.66
N THR A 26 6.42 29.72 -6.47
CA THR A 26 6.14 28.87 -5.30
C THR A 26 6.01 27.40 -5.69
N TRP A 27 6.27 26.51 -4.74
CA TRP A 27 6.34 25.06 -4.97
C TRP A 27 5.03 24.39 -5.41
N LEU A 28 3.91 25.09 -5.32
CA LEU A 28 2.59 24.59 -5.73
C LEU A 28 1.93 25.54 -6.73
N ASP A 29 2.72 26.39 -7.39
CA ASP A 29 2.24 27.36 -8.36
C ASP A 29 2.02 26.72 -9.73
N ASP A 30 0.97 27.14 -10.43
CA ASP A 30 0.68 26.71 -11.80
C ASP A 30 1.86 27.06 -12.72
N ASP A 31 2.48 28.23 -12.49
CA ASP A 31 3.66 28.67 -13.22
C ASP A 31 4.90 27.78 -12.97
N MET A 32 4.97 27.06 -11.84
CA MET A 32 6.06 26.09 -11.62
C MET A 32 5.82 24.81 -12.40
N TYR A 33 4.60 24.27 -12.31
CA TYR A 33 4.24 23.03 -12.97
C TYR A 33 4.26 23.15 -14.49
N ASN A 34 3.71 24.23 -15.05
CA ASN A 34 3.69 24.48 -16.50
C ASN A 34 5.08 24.71 -17.11
N ASN A 35 6.12 24.86 -16.29
CA ASN A 35 7.50 25.04 -16.75
C ASN A 35 8.44 23.92 -16.28
N LEU A 36 7.88 22.82 -15.75
CA LEU A 36 8.61 21.58 -15.52
C LEU A 36 9.30 21.16 -16.83
N ASN A 37 10.54 20.69 -16.74
CA ASN A 37 11.33 20.28 -17.90
C ASN A 37 11.71 21.41 -18.88
N THR A 38 11.65 22.67 -18.43
CA THR A 38 12.28 23.79 -19.14
C THR A 38 13.70 23.98 -18.62
N GLY A 39 14.67 24.13 -19.54
CA GLY A 39 16.07 24.32 -19.14
C GLY A 39 16.30 25.60 -18.31
N VAL A 40 15.41 26.59 -18.43
CA VAL A 40 15.46 27.84 -17.66
C VAL A 40 15.01 27.62 -16.22
N LEU A 41 13.94 26.85 -15.98
CA LEU A 41 13.50 26.52 -14.63
C LEU A 41 14.54 25.64 -13.92
N GLU A 42 15.13 24.67 -14.62
CA GLU A 42 16.21 23.83 -14.07
C GLU A 42 17.39 24.69 -13.60
N GLN A 43 17.88 25.60 -14.45
CA GLN A 43 18.97 26.50 -14.09
C GLN A 43 18.61 27.40 -12.91
N TYR A 44 17.39 27.96 -12.90
CA TYR A 44 16.91 28.78 -11.79
C TYR A 44 16.87 27.99 -10.47
N LEU A 45 16.36 26.76 -10.48
CA LEU A 45 16.30 25.89 -9.31
C LEU A 45 17.69 25.44 -8.85
N GLU A 46 18.62 25.22 -9.78
CA GLU A 46 20.01 24.87 -9.47
C GLU A 46 20.75 26.04 -8.81
N GLU A 47 20.64 27.25 -9.37
CA GLU A 47 21.21 28.47 -8.77
C GLU A 47 20.59 28.75 -7.39
N LYS A 48 19.26 28.67 -7.28
CA LYS A 48 18.55 28.81 -6.00
C LYS A 48 18.98 27.75 -4.98
N ASN A 49 19.11 26.49 -5.40
CA ASN A 49 19.61 25.44 -4.53
C ASN A 49 21.05 25.67 -4.11
N LEU A 50 21.93 26.25 -4.94
CA LEU A 50 23.31 26.55 -4.52
C LEU A 50 23.36 27.64 -3.44
N GLU A 51 22.45 28.61 -3.51
CA GLU A 51 22.32 29.68 -2.51
C GLU A 51 21.63 29.18 -1.22
N GLU A 52 20.59 28.35 -1.34
CA GLU A 52 19.74 27.90 -0.23
C GLU A 52 20.12 26.52 0.36
N SER A 53 20.94 25.69 -0.33
CA SER A 53 21.27 24.30 0.08
C SER A 53 21.91 24.16 1.46
N PHE A 54 22.50 25.24 1.98
CA PHE A 54 23.14 25.23 3.29
C PHE A 54 22.18 25.62 4.43
N GLU A 55 20.87 25.78 4.16
CA GLU A 55 19.89 25.93 5.22
C GLU A 55 19.80 24.67 6.10
N VAL A 56 19.67 24.92 7.40
CA VAL A 56 19.51 23.87 8.41
C VAL A 56 18.20 23.12 8.13
N SER A 57 18.23 21.79 8.20
CA SER A 57 17.06 20.91 8.06
C SER A 57 15.85 21.48 8.81
N HIS A 58 14.77 21.74 8.07
CA HIS A 58 13.48 22.18 8.63
C HIS A 58 12.78 21.01 9.34
N TRP A 59 13.36 20.58 10.46
CA TRP A 59 12.78 19.53 11.28
C TRP A 59 11.44 19.97 11.86
N ASN A 60 10.38 19.18 11.62
CA ASN A 60 9.07 19.42 12.21
C ASN A 60 8.53 18.14 12.87
N THR A 61 8.64 18.06 14.19
CA THR A 61 8.19 16.92 14.99
C THR A 61 6.72 16.58 14.78
N SER A 62 5.85 17.58 14.61
CA SER A 62 4.42 17.35 14.40
C SER A 62 4.15 16.61 13.09
N LYS A 63 4.88 16.94 12.01
CA LYS A 63 4.74 16.27 10.70
C LYS A 63 5.30 14.86 10.73
N VAL A 64 6.38 14.64 11.47
CA VAL A 64 6.90 13.30 11.76
C VAL A 64 5.81 12.46 12.45
N LEU A 65 5.14 13.00 13.47
CA LEU A 65 4.08 12.28 14.18
C LEU A 65 2.88 11.97 13.28
N TYR A 66 2.47 12.89 12.40
CA TYR A 66 1.45 12.59 11.39
C TYR A 66 1.88 11.45 10.46
N GLY A 67 3.13 11.48 9.99
CA GLY A 67 3.68 10.42 9.16
C GLY A 67 3.72 9.07 9.88
N ILE A 68 4.16 9.04 11.14
CA ILE A 68 4.15 7.82 11.97
C ILE A 68 2.72 7.32 12.18
N ALA A 69 1.76 8.21 12.45
CA ALA A 69 0.37 7.81 12.68
C ALA A 69 -0.25 7.17 11.43
N ILE A 70 -0.08 7.79 10.26
CA ILE A 70 -0.53 7.22 8.98
C ILE A 70 0.20 5.90 8.71
N GLY A 71 1.52 5.91 8.86
CA GLY A 71 2.37 4.74 8.65
C GLY A 71 2.03 3.57 9.57
N ALA A 72 1.65 3.83 10.83
CA ALA A 72 1.25 2.80 11.78
C ALA A 72 -0.08 2.14 11.39
N VAL A 73 -1.07 2.92 10.97
CA VAL A 73 -2.36 2.40 10.49
C VAL A 73 -2.15 1.54 9.25
N PHE A 74 -1.45 2.07 8.25
CA PHE A 74 -1.20 1.34 7.01
C PHE A 74 -0.22 0.18 7.18
N SER A 75 0.71 0.24 8.13
CA SER A 75 1.56 -0.87 8.51
C SER A 75 0.74 -2.09 8.93
N GLY A 76 -0.34 -1.90 9.71
CA GLY A 76 -1.25 -2.98 10.07
C GLY A 76 -2.01 -3.55 8.86
N VAL A 77 -2.46 -2.67 7.96
CA VAL A 77 -3.14 -3.09 6.71
C VAL A 77 -2.19 -3.89 5.81
N THR A 78 -0.97 -3.39 5.58
CA THR A 78 0.07 -4.07 4.82
C THR A 78 0.45 -5.40 5.48
N ALA A 79 0.52 -5.45 6.81
CA ALA A 79 0.79 -6.70 7.54
C ALA A 79 -0.29 -7.76 7.27
N TYR A 80 -1.55 -7.36 7.42
CA TYR A 80 -2.70 -8.23 7.22
C TYR A 80 -2.76 -8.75 5.77
N ILE A 81 -2.68 -7.85 4.80
CA ILE A 81 -2.71 -8.21 3.37
C ILE A 81 -1.50 -9.09 3.02
N GLY A 82 -0.31 -8.75 3.52
CA GLY A 82 0.91 -9.51 3.29
C GLY A 82 0.82 -10.93 3.83
N LEU A 83 0.33 -11.12 5.05
CA LEU A 83 0.18 -12.45 5.66
C LEU A 83 -0.97 -13.26 5.06
N LYS A 84 -2.06 -12.61 4.63
CA LYS A 84 -3.25 -13.28 4.08
C LYS A 84 -3.12 -13.61 2.58
N LEU A 85 -2.60 -12.67 1.78
CA LEU A 85 -2.53 -12.78 0.31
C LEU A 85 -1.12 -13.07 -0.21
N GLY A 86 -0.08 -12.93 0.61
CA GLY A 86 1.32 -13.13 0.19
C GLY A 86 1.90 -11.99 -0.65
N LEU A 87 1.22 -10.84 -0.73
CA LEU A 87 1.65 -9.67 -1.50
C LEU A 87 1.74 -8.45 -0.58
N ALA A 88 2.85 -7.71 -0.63
CA ALA A 88 3.02 -6.44 0.07
C ALA A 88 2.64 -5.27 -0.85
N ILE A 89 1.65 -4.47 -0.43
CA ILE A 89 1.23 -3.25 -1.13
C ILE A 89 1.55 -2.04 -0.25
N SER A 90 2.20 -1.02 -0.82
CA SER A 90 2.53 0.22 -0.12
C SER A 90 1.74 1.39 -0.70
N ALA A 91 0.69 1.81 0.03
CA ALA A 91 -0.13 2.97 -0.32
C ALA A 91 0.04 4.15 0.66
N ALA A 92 0.69 3.93 1.81
CA ALA A 92 0.72 4.89 2.90
C ALA A 92 1.42 6.21 2.53
N TRP A 93 2.50 6.11 1.75
CA TRP A 93 3.26 7.25 1.25
C TRP A 93 2.36 8.24 0.47
N TYR A 94 1.51 7.72 -0.43
CA TYR A 94 0.58 8.53 -1.22
C TYR A 94 -0.42 9.28 -0.32
N ILE A 95 -0.94 8.63 0.72
CA ILE A 95 -1.88 9.26 1.65
C ILE A 95 -1.21 10.39 2.44
N ALA A 96 0.02 10.17 2.93
CA ALA A 96 0.78 11.21 3.62
C ALA A 96 1.10 12.40 2.68
N TYR A 97 1.42 12.10 1.41
CA TYR A 97 1.69 13.11 0.39
C TYR A 97 0.44 13.95 0.06
N LEU A 98 -0.69 13.29 -0.24
CA LEU A 98 -1.97 13.94 -0.52
C LEU A 98 -2.46 14.78 0.67
N LEU A 99 -2.33 14.26 1.90
CA LEU A 99 -2.67 15.00 3.12
C LEU A 99 -1.80 16.26 3.26
N GLY A 100 -0.50 16.13 3.00
CA GLY A 100 0.43 17.25 3.03
C GLY A 100 0.07 18.34 2.03
N MET A 101 -0.27 17.97 0.79
CA MET A 101 -0.74 18.92 -0.22
C MET A 101 -2.08 19.56 0.16
N ALA A 102 -3.05 18.77 0.61
CA ALA A 102 -4.37 19.28 0.99
C ALA A 102 -4.32 20.25 2.18
N LEU A 103 -3.39 20.03 3.11
CA LEU A 103 -3.14 20.92 4.25
C LEU A 103 -2.11 22.01 3.95
N LYS A 104 -1.65 22.14 2.69
CA LYS A 104 -0.69 23.15 2.23
C LYS A 104 0.61 23.16 3.05
N TRP A 105 1.11 21.99 3.39
CA TRP A 105 2.42 21.84 4.05
C TRP A 105 3.55 22.20 3.09
N SER A 106 4.68 22.65 3.63
CA SER A 106 5.85 22.91 2.79
C SER A 106 6.44 21.61 2.21
N PRO A 107 7.21 21.66 1.12
CA PRO A 107 7.84 20.46 0.55
C PRO A 107 8.71 19.70 1.57
N SER A 108 9.42 20.41 2.44
CA SER A 108 10.21 19.81 3.51
C SER A 108 9.34 19.08 4.53
N GLU A 109 8.20 19.66 4.93
CA GLU A 109 7.23 19.05 5.82
C GLU A 109 6.58 17.80 5.21
N VAL A 110 6.21 17.87 3.93
CA VAL A 110 5.67 16.72 3.17
C VAL A 110 6.71 15.61 3.06
N ASN A 111 7.96 15.95 2.74
CA ASN A 111 9.04 14.96 2.61
C ASN A 111 9.33 14.26 3.95
N ILE A 112 9.32 15.01 5.07
CA ILE A 112 9.52 14.45 6.40
C ILE A 112 8.37 13.50 6.78
N ALA A 113 7.12 13.92 6.58
CA ALA A 113 5.95 13.10 6.92
C ALA A 113 5.89 11.82 6.06
N THR A 114 6.12 11.95 4.76
CA THR A 114 6.10 10.82 3.83
C THR A 114 7.25 9.85 4.10
N SER A 115 8.46 10.35 4.40
CA SER A 115 9.60 9.51 4.81
C SER A 115 9.33 8.74 6.10
N ALA A 116 8.77 9.40 7.11
CA ALA A 116 8.39 8.74 8.37
C ALA A 116 7.32 7.66 8.15
N THR A 117 6.35 7.94 7.26
CA THR A 117 5.31 6.98 6.86
C THR A 117 5.91 5.75 6.18
N THR A 118 6.79 5.96 5.21
CA THR A 118 7.49 4.91 4.48
C THR A 118 8.33 4.02 5.40
N GLY A 119 9.07 4.63 6.33
CA GLY A 119 9.83 3.89 7.34
C GLY A 119 8.95 2.99 8.21
N ALA A 120 7.81 3.49 8.68
CA ALA A 120 6.86 2.70 9.47
C ALA A 120 6.27 1.53 8.68
N THR A 121 5.93 1.72 7.40
CA THR A 121 5.41 0.63 6.56
C THR A 121 6.47 -0.42 6.23
N HIS A 122 7.73 -0.04 6.00
CA HIS A 122 8.79 -1.00 5.71
C HIS A 122 9.18 -1.85 6.92
N ALA A 123 9.04 -1.32 8.14
CA ALA A 123 9.17 -2.13 9.35
C ALA A 123 8.15 -3.29 9.36
N SER A 124 6.92 -3.04 8.90
CA SER A 124 5.88 -4.07 8.69
C SER A 124 6.27 -5.08 7.63
N THR A 125 6.81 -4.60 6.50
CA THR A 125 7.28 -5.47 5.42
C THR A 125 8.35 -6.45 5.91
N GLY A 126 9.28 -5.99 6.74
CA GLY A 126 10.25 -6.87 7.39
C GLY A 126 9.56 -7.96 8.23
N PHE A 127 8.56 -7.58 9.01
CA PHE A 127 7.80 -8.50 9.86
C PHE A 127 7.05 -9.57 9.06
N ILE A 128 6.31 -9.21 8.01
CA ILE A 128 5.53 -10.19 7.22
C ILE A 128 6.38 -11.25 6.53
N PHE A 129 7.64 -10.95 6.20
CA PHE A 129 8.55 -11.94 5.60
C PHE A 129 9.33 -12.74 6.65
N THR A 130 9.54 -12.15 7.83
CA THR A 130 10.35 -12.79 8.89
C THR A 130 9.49 -13.67 9.80
N PHE A 131 8.30 -13.22 10.19
CA PHE A 131 7.45 -13.92 11.16
C PHE A 131 6.98 -15.30 10.68
N PRO A 132 6.49 -15.48 9.43
CA PRO A 132 6.14 -16.82 8.93
C PRO A 132 7.32 -17.79 8.92
N ALA A 133 8.52 -17.30 8.60
CA ALA A 133 9.73 -18.12 8.64
C ALA A 133 10.07 -18.57 10.07
N ILE A 134 10.04 -17.64 11.04
CA ILE A 134 10.24 -17.96 12.46
C ILE A 134 9.19 -18.97 12.95
N PHE A 135 7.92 -18.77 12.55
CA PHE A 135 6.83 -19.67 12.91
C PHE A 135 7.07 -21.09 12.38
N LEU A 136 7.38 -21.23 11.09
CA LEU A 136 7.67 -22.54 10.48
C LEU A 136 8.86 -23.24 11.14
N LEU A 137 9.94 -22.52 11.46
CA LEU A 137 11.11 -23.06 12.17
C LEU A 137 10.80 -23.53 13.60
N ALA A 138 9.73 -23.02 14.21
CA ALA A 138 9.31 -23.37 15.56
C ALA A 138 8.26 -24.49 15.61
N SER A 139 7.40 -24.58 14.57
CA SER A 139 6.20 -25.44 14.61
C SER A 139 6.22 -26.65 13.69
N ASP A 140 7.04 -26.66 12.63
CA ASP A 140 6.99 -27.69 11.59
C ASP A 140 8.15 -28.68 11.70
N ALA A 141 7.80 -29.95 11.87
CA ALA A 141 8.73 -31.07 12.06
C ALA A 141 9.77 -31.22 10.93
N ARG A 142 9.46 -30.69 9.72
CA ARG A 142 10.39 -30.72 8.58
C ARG A 142 11.61 -29.83 8.78
N TYR A 143 11.52 -28.84 9.67
CA TYR A 143 12.57 -27.88 9.97
C TYR A 143 13.24 -28.10 11.33
N GLU A 144 12.92 -29.20 12.00
CA GLU A 144 13.56 -29.57 13.26
C GLU A 144 15.03 -29.97 13.03
N LEU A 145 15.89 -29.58 13.97
CA LEU A 145 17.27 -30.05 14.00
C LEU A 145 17.32 -31.43 14.67
N ALA A 146 18.47 -32.10 14.57
CA ALA A 146 18.69 -33.41 15.21
C ALA A 146 18.45 -33.41 16.74
N SER A 147 18.48 -32.24 17.38
CA SER A 147 18.23 -32.05 18.83
C SER A 147 16.83 -31.50 19.15
N GLY A 148 15.91 -31.44 18.17
CA GLY A 148 14.57 -30.86 18.30
C GLY A 148 14.42 -29.50 17.58
N PRO A 149 13.26 -28.83 17.71
CA PRO A 149 13.01 -27.53 17.08
C PRO A 149 13.99 -26.46 17.57
N LEU A 150 14.42 -25.58 16.66
CA LEU A 150 15.36 -24.49 16.97
C LEU A 150 14.81 -23.57 18.07
N ILE A 151 13.48 -23.40 18.10
CA ILE A 151 12.77 -22.61 19.11
C ILE A 151 11.88 -23.55 19.93
N SER A 152 12.29 -23.83 21.16
CA SER A 152 11.64 -24.80 22.05
C SER A 152 10.43 -24.25 22.82
N ASN A 153 10.19 -22.94 22.79
CA ASN A 153 9.06 -22.28 23.46
C ASN A 153 8.20 -21.50 22.45
N ALA A 154 7.46 -22.25 21.64
CA ALA A 154 6.69 -21.77 20.50
C ALA A 154 5.32 -21.15 20.87
N ASP A 155 5.23 -20.46 22.01
CA ASP A 155 4.04 -19.62 22.25
C ASP A 155 4.00 -18.51 21.20
N THR A 156 2.80 -18.25 20.67
CA THR A 156 2.58 -17.29 19.59
C THR A 156 3.08 -15.89 19.97
N PHE A 157 2.90 -15.49 21.24
CA PHE A 157 3.39 -14.21 21.74
C PHE A 157 4.92 -14.14 21.79
N ASN A 158 5.61 -15.22 22.14
CA ASN A 158 7.06 -15.28 22.16
C ASN A 158 7.63 -15.21 20.73
N LEU A 159 7.05 -15.97 19.79
CA LEU A 159 7.44 -15.92 18.38
C LEU A 159 7.19 -14.54 17.77
N ALA A 160 6.05 -13.92 18.10
CA ALA A 160 5.74 -12.56 17.63
C ALA A 160 6.73 -11.54 18.19
N PHE A 161 7.10 -11.64 19.48
CA PHE A 161 8.10 -10.78 20.08
C PHE A 161 9.47 -10.91 19.41
N VAL A 162 9.93 -12.15 19.16
CA VAL A 162 11.19 -12.40 18.42
C VAL A 162 11.11 -11.81 17.01
N GLY A 163 9.99 -11.99 16.31
CA GLY A 163 9.77 -11.39 15.00
C GLY A 163 9.81 -9.87 14.99
N ILE A 164 9.22 -9.21 16.00
CA ILE A 164 9.27 -7.75 16.17
C ILE A 164 10.71 -7.30 16.39
N VAL A 165 11.42 -7.90 17.35
CA VAL A 165 12.80 -7.54 17.67
C VAL A 165 13.73 -7.75 16.47
N ALA A 166 13.63 -8.90 15.79
CA ALA A 166 14.40 -9.19 14.59
C ALA A 166 14.14 -8.16 13.48
N SER A 167 12.88 -7.77 13.28
CA SER A 167 12.49 -6.77 12.28
C SER A 167 13.00 -5.37 12.63
N MET A 168 13.05 -5.00 13.92
CA MET A 168 13.66 -3.75 14.38
C MET A 168 15.17 -3.71 14.10
N PHE A 169 15.89 -4.80 14.40
CA PHE A 169 17.32 -4.90 14.11
C PHE A 169 17.60 -4.89 12.60
N ALA A 170 16.80 -5.62 11.81
CA ALA A 170 16.90 -5.61 10.35
C ALA A 170 16.66 -4.20 9.77
N GLY A 171 15.65 -3.49 10.29
CA GLY A 171 15.38 -2.11 9.91
C GLY A 171 16.55 -1.17 10.24
N PHE A 172 17.12 -1.29 11.44
CA PHE A 172 18.29 -0.51 11.84
C PHE A 172 19.51 -0.79 10.96
N LEU A 173 19.81 -2.07 10.69
CA LEU A 173 20.88 -2.48 9.76
C LEU A 173 20.66 -1.92 8.35
N GLY A 174 19.42 -1.92 7.87
CA GLY A 174 19.06 -1.33 6.58
C GLY A 174 19.38 0.16 6.50
N ILE A 175 19.07 0.92 7.56
CA ILE A 175 19.41 2.35 7.66
C ILE A 175 20.94 2.54 7.65
N MET A 176 21.68 1.73 8.41
CA MET A 176 23.15 1.81 8.42
C MET A 176 23.74 1.54 7.04
N TYR A 177 23.24 0.54 6.32
CA TYR A 177 23.65 0.25 4.95
C TYR A 177 23.37 1.45 4.04
N PHE A 178 22.17 2.03 4.12
CA PHE A 178 21.81 3.20 3.31
C PHE A 178 22.69 4.41 3.60
N ILE A 179 23.05 4.69 4.87
CA ILE A 179 23.94 5.81 5.23
C ILE A 179 25.30 5.68 4.54
N ILE A 180 25.85 4.46 4.47
CA ILE A 180 27.14 4.20 3.82
C ILE A 180 27.04 4.44 2.31
N PHE A 181 25.98 3.93 1.67
CA PHE A 181 25.83 4.00 0.21
C PHE A 181 25.14 5.28 -0.30
N ARG A 182 24.59 6.13 0.57
CA ARG A 182 23.81 7.32 0.16
C ARG A 182 24.59 8.21 -0.82
N ARG A 183 25.90 8.36 -0.61
CA ARG A 183 26.75 9.22 -1.44
C ARG A 183 26.90 8.65 -2.85
N VAL A 184 27.11 7.35 -2.95
CA VAL A 184 27.22 6.64 -4.23
C VAL A 184 25.88 6.65 -4.96
N TRP A 185 24.76 6.45 -4.24
CA TRP A 185 23.43 6.32 -4.85
C TRP A 185 22.72 7.64 -5.16
N LEU A 186 22.99 8.71 -4.42
CA LEU A 186 22.27 9.98 -4.56
C LEU A 186 23.14 11.12 -5.09
N VAL A 187 24.46 11.09 -4.89
CA VAL A 187 25.33 12.25 -5.17
C VAL A 187 26.26 11.98 -6.35
N GLU A 188 26.90 10.81 -6.39
CA GLU A 188 27.99 10.56 -7.33
C GLU A 188 27.54 9.95 -8.67
N ASP A 189 26.31 9.41 -8.76
CA ASP A 189 25.69 9.10 -10.05
C ASP A 189 24.16 8.85 -9.87
N PRO A 190 23.27 9.71 -10.39
CA PRO A 190 21.91 9.27 -10.65
C PRO A 190 22.00 8.35 -11.86
N LEU A 191 22.24 7.06 -11.61
CA LEU A 191 21.97 6.02 -12.61
C LEU A 191 20.64 6.38 -13.30
N PRO A 192 20.51 6.23 -14.63
CA PRO A 192 19.27 6.50 -15.33
C PRO A 192 18.19 5.58 -14.73
N LEU A 193 17.50 6.08 -13.72
CA LEU A 193 16.52 5.36 -12.94
C LEU A 193 15.32 5.24 -13.88
N PRO A 194 14.95 4.03 -14.34
CA PRO A 194 13.82 3.84 -15.23
C PRO A 194 12.50 4.38 -14.64
N GLY A 195 12.48 4.62 -13.32
CA GLY A 195 11.35 5.23 -12.60
C GLY A 195 11.31 6.76 -12.59
N PHE A 196 12.41 7.49 -12.81
CA PHE A 196 12.39 8.96 -12.71
C PHE A 196 11.66 9.59 -13.90
N GLU A 197 11.91 9.11 -15.12
CA GLU A 197 11.13 9.51 -16.31
C GLU A 197 9.66 9.14 -16.19
N ALA A 198 9.33 7.96 -15.65
CA ALA A 198 7.94 7.55 -15.44
C ALA A 198 7.25 8.43 -14.39
N THR A 199 7.95 8.79 -13.31
CA THR A 199 7.44 9.70 -12.26
C THR A 199 7.26 11.11 -12.81
N LEU A 200 8.21 11.61 -13.62
CA LEU A 200 8.08 12.89 -14.30
C LEU A 200 6.91 12.91 -15.29
N LYS A 201 6.70 11.81 -16.02
CA LYS A 201 5.60 11.69 -16.98
C LYS A 201 4.24 11.56 -16.29
N MET A 202 4.17 10.88 -15.14
CA MET A 202 3.00 10.90 -14.26
C MET A 202 2.76 12.29 -13.67
N LEU A 203 3.82 13.03 -13.31
CA LEU A 203 3.73 14.40 -12.82
C LEU A 203 3.23 15.35 -13.93
N ASP A 204 3.64 15.13 -15.18
CA ASP A 204 3.22 15.89 -16.37
C ASP A 204 1.75 15.59 -16.73
N ILE A 205 1.32 14.31 -16.67
CA ILE A 205 -0.09 13.92 -16.81
C ILE A 205 -0.93 14.50 -15.67
N ALA A 206 -0.40 14.50 -14.44
CA ALA A 206 -1.04 15.14 -13.31
C ALA A 206 -1.12 16.66 -13.52
N SER A 207 -0.09 17.29 -14.09
CA SER A 207 0.00 18.71 -14.44
C SER A 207 -1.03 19.12 -15.50
N ASP A 208 -1.22 18.32 -16.54
CA ASP A 208 -2.24 18.55 -17.59
C ASP A 208 -3.68 18.47 -17.04
N VAL A 209 -3.87 17.80 -15.89
CA VAL A 209 -5.15 17.73 -15.16
C VAL A 209 -5.26 18.86 -14.11
N ASN A 210 -4.22 19.69 -13.91
CA ASN A 210 -4.00 20.44 -12.66
C ASN A 210 -4.32 21.93 -12.67
N THR A 211 -5.29 22.41 -13.46
CA THR A 211 -5.85 23.74 -13.18
C THR A 211 -6.76 23.64 -11.94
N GLY A 212 -6.16 23.66 -10.73
CA GLY A 212 -6.88 23.55 -9.44
C GLY A 212 -6.32 22.56 -8.42
N ALA A 213 -5.01 22.33 -8.40
CA ALA A 213 -4.31 21.26 -7.66
C ALA A 213 -4.73 21.00 -6.22
N VAL A 214 -4.99 22.06 -5.46
CA VAL A 214 -5.35 21.93 -4.04
C VAL A 214 -6.79 21.44 -3.88
N GLU A 215 -7.73 22.01 -4.64
CA GLU A 215 -9.13 21.58 -4.66
C GLU A 215 -9.23 20.13 -5.16
N HIS A 216 -8.50 19.76 -6.21
CA HIS A 216 -8.45 18.39 -6.70
C HIS A 216 -7.78 17.40 -5.74
N ALA A 217 -6.71 17.78 -5.04
CA ALA A 217 -6.12 16.94 -4.00
C ALA A 217 -7.11 16.70 -2.85
N ARG A 218 -7.89 17.73 -2.48
CA ARG A 218 -8.92 17.62 -1.44
C ARG A 218 -10.11 16.77 -1.88
N GLU A 219 -10.56 16.92 -3.12
CA GLU A 219 -11.60 16.07 -3.71
C GLU A 219 -11.14 14.62 -3.87
N SER A 220 -9.88 14.40 -4.26
CA SER A 220 -9.26 13.08 -4.35
C SER A 220 -9.20 12.42 -2.99
N LEU A 221 -8.76 13.12 -1.93
CA LEU A 221 -8.80 12.60 -0.56
C LEU A 221 -10.20 12.23 -0.10
N LYS A 222 -11.21 13.05 -0.42
CA LYS A 222 -12.61 12.75 -0.10
C LYS A 222 -13.09 11.50 -0.85
N THR A 223 -12.78 11.40 -2.13
CA THR A 223 -13.17 10.28 -3.00
C THR A 223 -12.51 8.98 -2.53
N ILE A 224 -11.19 9.00 -2.34
CA ILE A 224 -10.42 7.88 -1.77
C ILE A 224 -10.97 7.50 -0.39
N GLY A 225 -11.22 8.47 0.49
CA GLY A 225 -11.78 8.23 1.82
C GLY A 225 -13.15 7.56 1.78
N VAL A 226 -14.06 8.03 0.92
CA VAL A 226 -15.40 7.43 0.75
C VAL A 226 -15.30 6.02 0.20
N TRP A 227 -14.57 5.80 -0.90
CA TRP A 227 -14.43 4.48 -1.51
C TRP A 227 -13.68 3.50 -0.60
N THR A 228 -12.67 3.96 0.12
CA THR A 228 -11.97 3.15 1.12
C THR A 228 -12.92 2.76 2.24
N SER A 229 -13.73 3.69 2.76
CA SER A 229 -14.71 3.41 3.81
C SER A 229 -15.79 2.44 3.33
N LEU A 230 -16.30 2.61 2.10
CA LEU A 230 -17.26 1.68 1.48
C LEU A 230 -16.66 0.29 1.30
N THR A 231 -15.41 0.22 0.85
CA THR A 231 -14.67 -1.05 0.67
C THR A 231 -14.44 -1.73 2.00
N MET A 232 -13.99 -0.99 3.02
CA MET A 232 -13.79 -1.50 4.39
C MET A 232 -15.11 -1.98 4.99
N PHE A 233 -16.20 -1.24 4.80
CA PHE A 233 -17.52 -1.64 5.24
C PHE A 233 -17.98 -2.92 4.52
N GLY A 234 -17.80 -3.00 3.20
CA GLY A 234 -18.09 -4.23 2.44
C GLY A 234 -17.29 -5.42 2.95
N LEU A 235 -15.96 -5.28 3.12
CA LEU A 235 -15.09 -6.32 3.68
C LEU A 235 -15.51 -6.71 5.11
N PHE A 236 -15.95 -5.75 5.92
CA PHE A 236 -16.44 -6.02 7.27
C PHE A 236 -17.69 -6.91 7.24
N LEU A 237 -18.62 -6.71 6.30
CA LEU A 237 -19.80 -7.56 6.19
C LEU A 237 -19.48 -8.94 5.58
N VAL A 238 -18.52 -8.99 4.66
CA VAL A 238 -18.12 -10.20 3.92
C VAL A 238 -17.23 -11.12 4.76
N GLU A 239 -16.27 -10.56 5.50
CA GLU A 239 -15.18 -11.33 6.13
C GLU A 239 -15.15 -11.25 7.66
N TYR A 240 -15.69 -10.19 8.28
CA TYR A 240 -15.58 -10.04 9.73
C TYR A 240 -16.60 -10.96 10.43
N PRO A 241 -16.17 -11.81 11.37
CA PRO A 241 -17.06 -12.73 12.07
C PRO A 241 -17.92 -11.96 13.09
N LEU A 242 -19.09 -11.51 12.66
CA LEU A 242 -20.05 -10.74 13.44
C LEU A 242 -20.97 -11.60 14.29
N ILE A 243 -21.22 -12.83 13.86
CA ILE A 243 -22.26 -13.69 14.44
C ILE A 243 -21.60 -14.94 15.03
N TRP A 244 -21.98 -15.24 16.27
CA TRP A 244 -21.62 -16.46 16.96
C TRP A 244 -22.85 -17.37 17.02
N ALA A 245 -22.83 -18.47 16.27
CA ALA A 245 -23.90 -19.45 16.24
C ALA A 245 -23.29 -20.85 16.07
N ASN A 246 -23.83 -21.84 16.79
CA ASN A 246 -23.44 -23.26 16.68
C ASN A 246 -21.92 -23.50 16.75
N ASP A 247 -21.24 -22.91 17.74
CA ASP A 247 -19.78 -22.95 17.94
C ASP A 247 -18.93 -22.42 16.77
N ARG A 248 -19.56 -21.77 15.79
CA ARG A 248 -18.93 -21.18 14.61
C ARG A 248 -18.99 -19.66 14.64
N LYS A 249 -17.95 -19.05 14.08
CA LYS A 249 -17.81 -17.61 13.88
C LYS A 249 -18.10 -17.30 12.42
N LEU A 250 -19.26 -16.71 12.15
CA LEU A 250 -19.77 -16.47 10.79
C LEU A 250 -19.73 -14.98 10.46
N ALA A 251 -19.35 -14.66 9.22
CA ALA A 251 -19.56 -13.33 8.66
C ALA A 251 -21.05 -13.09 8.39
N LEU A 252 -21.47 -11.82 8.32
CA LEU A 252 -22.89 -11.51 8.14
C LEU A 252 -23.44 -12.07 6.82
N LEU A 253 -22.66 -11.95 5.74
CA LEU A 253 -23.10 -12.47 4.44
C LEU A 253 -23.13 -14.00 4.40
N ASP A 254 -22.21 -14.67 5.11
CA ASP A 254 -22.23 -16.13 5.23
C ASP A 254 -23.48 -16.58 6.02
N TYR A 255 -23.79 -15.92 7.14
CA TYR A 255 -25.00 -16.18 7.91
C TYR A 255 -26.29 -15.95 7.08
N LEU A 256 -26.35 -14.87 6.30
CA LEU A 256 -27.48 -14.63 5.40
C LEU A 256 -27.58 -15.68 4.30
N ALA A 257 -26.46 -16.14 3.76
CA ALA A 257 -26.43 -17.18 2.74
C ALA A 257 -26.88 -18.53 3.28
N GLU A 258 -26.51 -18.87 4.52
CA GLU A 258 -26.90 -20.10 5.21
C GLU A 258 -28.36 -20.08 5.67
N THR A 259 -28.89 -18.93 6.11
CA THR A 259 -30.29 -18.79 6.55
C THR A 259 -31.30 -18.74 5.41
N LEU A 260 -30.87 -18.34 4.21
CA LEU A 260 -31.70 -18.29 2.99
C LEU A 260 -31.56 -19.57 2.17
N ALA A 261 -31.84 -20.72 2.81
CA ALA A 261 -31.88 -22.04 2.19
C ALA A 261 -33.33 -22.56 2.06
N ILE A 262 -33.68 -23.14 0.91
CA ILE A 262 -34.98 -23.79 0.68
C ILE A 262 -34.73 -25.20 0.10
N GLY A 263 -34.90 -26.24 0.92
CA GLY A 263 -34.59 -27.62 0.53
C GLY A 263 -33.09 -27.85 0.42
N ASP A 264 -32.64 -28.61 -0.59
CA ASP A 264 -31.23 -28.94 -0.82
C ASP A 264 -30.42 -27.84 -1.53
N TYR A 265 -31.05 -26.69 -1.80
CA TYR A 265 -30.45 -25.56 -2.52
C TYR A 265 -30.70 -24.23 -1.79
N GLY A 266 -29.65 -23.44 -1.62
CA GLY A 266 -29.70 -22.13 -0.96
C GLY A 266 -28.65 -21.17 -1.53
N LEU A 267 -28.65 -19.93 -1.04
CA LEU A 267 -27.61 -18.97 -1.42
C LEU A 267 -26.21 -19.47 -1.03
N ALA A 268 -26.08 -20.20 0.07
CA ALA A 268 -24.85 -20.88 0.49
C ALA A 268 -24.35 -21.95 -0.50
N SER A 269 -25.19 -22.44 -1.42
CA SER A 269 -24.76 -23.39 -2.46
C SER A 269 -23.82 -22.74 -3.47
N PHE A 270 -23.96 -21.44 -3.73
CA PHE A 270 -23.20 -20.68 -4.73
C PHE A 270 -22.29 -19.61 -4.12
N TYR A 271 -22.44 -19.33 -2.83
CA TYR A 271 -21.65 -18.34 -2.11
C TYR A 271 -21.17 -18.92 -0.78
N SER A 272 -19.87 -18.84 -0.52
CA SER A 272 -19.31 -19.13 0.81
C SER A 272 -18.05 -18.32 1.06
N SER A 273 -17.92 -17.79 2.27
CA SER A 273 -16.73 -17.10 2.77
C SER A 273 -16.19 -16.04 1.80
N GLY A 274 -17.09 -15.18 1.31
CA GLY A 274 -16.75 -14.08 0.41
C GLY A 274 -16.44 -14.49 -1.02
N LYS A 275 -16.77 -15.70 -1.44
CA LYS A 275 -16.54 -16.18 -2.81
C LYS A 275 -17.85 -16.63 -3.43
N ILE A 276 -18.12 -16.15 -4.65
CA ILE A 276 -19.15 -16.72 -5.49
C ILE A 276 -18.48 -17.87 -6.26
N HIS A 277 -18.96 -19.08 -6.07
CA HIS A 277 -18.40 -20.27 -6.69
C HIS A 277 -19.48 -21.12 -7.32
N GLN A 278 -19.05 -22.09 -8.12
CA GLN A 278 -19.92 -23.11 -8.67
C GLN A 278 -20.76 -23.82 -7.58
N PRO A 279 -21.99 -24.26 -7.90
CA PRO A 279 -22.86 -24.93 -6.95
C PRO A 279 -22.26 -26.22 -6.42
N SER A 280 -22.11 -26.31 -5.11
CA SER A 280 -21.68 -27.52 -4.41
C SER A 280 -22.78 -28.14 -3.53
N GLY A 281 -23.91 -27.46 -3.37
CA GLY A 281 -24.99 -27.84 -2.48
C GLY A 281 -24.80 -27.34 -1.04
N ILE A 282 -25.76 -27.64 -0.18
CA ILE A 282 -25.75 -27.30 1.25
C ILE A 282 -26.01 -28.56 2.09
N ASP A 283 -25.53 -28.56 3.33
CA ASP A 283 -25.87 -29.61 4.30
C ASP A 283 -27.27 -29.42 4.89
N SER A 284 -27.70 -30.35 5.74
CA SER A 284 -29.01 -30.29 6.42
C SER A 284 -29.18 -29.08 7.36
N GLU A 285 -28.10 -28.36 7.66
CA GLU A 285 -28.10 -27.14 8.48
C GLU A 285 -28.01 -25.87 7.62
N GLY A 286 -28.00 -25.99 6.28
CA GLY A 286 -27.91 -24.86 5.34
C GLY A 286 -26.48 -24.39 5.04
N VAL A 287 -25.46 -25.10 5.53
CA VAL A 287 -24.04 -24.73 5.40
C VAL A 287 -23.52 -25.14 4.03
N SER A 288 -22.71 -24.29 3.41
CA SER A 288 -22.07 -24.61 2.13
C SER A 288 -21.19 -25.85 2.23
N LEU A 289 -21.31 -26.76 1.25
CA LEU A 289 -20.43 -27.92 1.10
C LEU A 289 -19.04 -27.56 0.52
N GLY A 290 -18.72 -26.26 0.42
CA GLY A 290 -17.43 -25.73 -0.02
C GLY A 290 -17.35 -25.58 -1.54
N TYR A 291 -16.13 -25.60 -2.10
CA TYR A 291 -15.94 -25.21 -3.51
C TYR A 291 -15.96 -26.39 -4.49
N THR A 292 -15.50 -27.56 -4.05
CA THR A 292 -15.38 -28.78 -4.86
C THR A 292 -15.79 -29.97 -4.01
N GLN A 293 -17.10 -30.18 -3.86
CA GLN A 293 -17.61 -31.35 -3.14
C GLN A 293 -17.59 -32.57 -4.08
N TRP A 294 -16.85 -33.59 -3.68
CA TRP A 294 -16.81 -34.87 -4.37
C TRP A 294 -17.54 -35.93 -3.54
N SER A 295 -18.42 -36.69 -4.19
CA SER A 295 -19.04 -37.90 -3.64
C SER A 295 -19.04 -38.99 -4.71
N ALA A 296 -19.18 -40.25 -4.29
CA ALA A 296 -19.26 -41.39 -5.22
C ALA A 296 -20.41 -41.23 -6.23
N ASP A 297 -21.50 -40.57 -5.82
CA ASP A 297 -22.69 -40.33 -6.65
C ASP A 297 -22.53 -39.13 -7.59
N THR A 298 -21.63 -38.19 -7.27
CA THR A 298 -21.32 -36.99 -8.06
C THR A 298 -19.99 -37.05 -8.82
N ALA A 299 -19.39 -38.25 -8.94
CA ALA A 299 -18.10 -38.45 -9.62
C ALA A 299 -18.08 -38.01 -11.09
N TRP A 300 -19.24 -37.92 -11.74
CA TRP A 300 -19.41 -37.40 -13.10
C TRP A 300 -19.37 -35.88 -13.21
N ASN A 301 -19.43 -35.15 -12.08
CA ASN A 301 -19.42 -33.69 -12.07
C ASN A 301 -18.00 -33.16 -12.35
N PRO A 302 -17.74 -32.51 -13.50
CA PRO A 302 -16.41 -32.00 -13.83
C PRO A 302 -15.94 -30.90 -12.86
N PHE A 303 -16.87 -30.25 -12.16
CA PHE A 303 -16.62 -29.25 -11.13
C PHE A 303 -16.18 -29.84 -9.79
N ALA A 304 -16.30 -31.15 -9.58
CA ALA A 304 -15.74 -31.80 -8.39
C ALA A 304 -14.20 -31.80 -8.38
N TYR A 305 -13.57 -31.60 -9.55
CA TYR A 305 -12.12 -31.60 -9.73
C TYR A 305 -11.55 -30.26 -10.17
N THR A 306 -12.41 -29.30 -10.54
CA THR A 306 -12.00 -27.99 -11.05
C THR A 306 -12.70 -26.91 -10.24
N TYR A 307 -11.92 -25.98 -9.68
CA TYR A 307 -12.47 -24.81 -9.00
C TYR A 307 -12.77 -23.69 -10.00
N VAL A 308 -14.03 -23.27 -10.07
CA VAL A 308 -14.46 -22.06 -10.75
C VAL A 308 -15.19 -21.16 -9.77
N GLY A 309 -14.64 -19.97 -9.53
CA GLY A 309 -15.25 -18.99 -8.65
C GLY A 309 -14.61 -17.62 -8.75
N ILE A 310 -15.40 -16.61 -8.37
CA ILE A 310 -15.00 -15.22 -8.27
C ILE A 310 -14.94 -14.87 -6.78
N ALA A 311 -13.76 -14.49 -6.31
CA ALA A 311 -13.62 -13.95 -4.96
C ALA A 311 -14.15 -12.51 -4.94
N LEU A 312 -15.14 -12.25 -4.09
CA LEU A 312 -15.57 -10.89 -3.78
C LEU A 312 -14.54 -10.31 -2.81
N THR A 313 -13.41 -9.88 -3.36
CA THR A 313 -12.40 -9.12 -2.65
C THR A 313 -12.46 -7.67 -3.13
N PRO A 314 -13.30 -6.81 -2.51
CA PRO A 314 -13.37 -5.38 -2.78
C PRO A 314 -12.00 -4.68 -2.79
N SER A 315 -11.00 -5.25 -2.11
CA SER A 315 -9.61 -4.79 -2.12
C SER A 315 -9.04 -4.64 -3.53
N MET A 316 -9.41 -5.48 -4.50
CA MET A 316 -8.95 -5.32 -5.90
C MET A 316 -9.49 -4.04 -6.55
N PHE A 317 -10.74 -3.65 -6.24
CA PHE A 317 -11.30 -2.39 -6.71
C PHE A 317 -10.60 -1.20 -6.04
N ALA A 318 -10.24 -1.31 -4.76
CA ALA A 318 -9.47 -0.28 -4.07
C ALA A 318 -8.02 -0.15 -4.58
N ILE A 319 -7.36 -1.26 -4.91
CA ILE A 319 -6.00 -1.26 -5.48
C ILE A 319 -5.97 -0.58 -6.85
N GLY A 320 -7.01 -0.78 -7.68
CA GLY A 320 -7.14 -0.11 -8.98
C GLY A 320 -7.26 1.42 -8.92
N TRP A 321 -7.53 2.01 -7.75
CA TRP A 321 -7.47 3.46 -7.55
C TRP A 321 -6.06 3.98 -7.21
N PHE A 322 -5.14 3.10 -6.80
CA PHE A 322 -3.77 3.44 -6.42
C PHE A 322 -2.74 3.11 -7.53
N MET A 323 -3.15 2.41 -8.60
CA MET A 323 -2.36 2.13 -9.80
C MET A 323 -2.75 3.08 -10.93
#